data_AF-A0A7V6JXN7-F1
#
_entry.id   AF-A0A7V6JXN7-F1
#
_cell.length_a   1.000
_cell.length_b   1.000
_cell.length_c   1.000
_cell.angle_alpha   90.00
_cell.angle_beta   90.00
_cell.angle_gamma   90.00
#
_symmetry.space_group_name_H-M   'P 1'
#
loop_
_entity.id
_entity.type
_entity.pdbx_description
1 polymer ?
#
loop_
_entity_poly.entity_id
_entity_poly.type
_entity_poly.pdbx_seq_one_letter_code
_entity_poly.pdbx_strand_id
1 'polypeptide(L)'
;MNYSAMIKDNITDVSLFLRSDYKKYLSTASSKSGDLFDALWHHGPAVENEWMALRLYFNYKTSIDLYSKSRPGLELRETCWYTTPEQEKNGWGADYYIVGETVGLGGVRLWDGQNVKFLDPVTNRTAVVNRGLSSSYMEMISEGILYNDKETDIMVRVTVFSGKRDAMVEAFALTNSPVQFVTGLNYHDGVEVVQKKGLIATWGVHPPDIAAEPNEIGAAVMYCEDDFIMKKDDGKQILLISKPARYMKTSVSSANAREPKINTLDRFLRLIDQ
;
A
#
# COMPACT_ATOMS: atom_id res chain seq x y z
N MET A 1 28.84 27.99 8.09
CA MET A 1 27.51 27.54 7.65
C MET A 1 26.90 26.71 8.77
N ASN A 2 25.81 27.17 9.37
CA ASN A 2 25.10 26.45 10.43
C ASN A 2 24.43 25.20 9.84
N TYR A 3 24.88 24.03 10.25
CA TYR A 3 24.30 22.73 9.89
C TYR A 3 22.88 22.51 10.47
N SER A 4 22.36 23.45 11.27
CA SER A 4 21.07 23.35 11.96
C SER A 4 19.87 23.88 11.17
N ALA A 5 20.03 24.20 9.87
CA ALA A 5 18.99 24.91 9.10
C ALA A 5 18.38 24.13 7.92
N MET A 6 18.60 22.82 7.79
CA MET A 6 17.92 21.99 6.77
C MET A 6 17.62 20.55 7.21
N ILE A 7 17.21 20.34 8.47
CA ILE A 7 16.34 19.18 8.74
C ILE A 7 14.94 19.70 8.40
N LYS A 8 14.45 19.44 7.18
CA LYS A 8 13.01 19.51 6.94
C LYS A 8 12.36 18.59 7.97
N ASP A 9 11.36 19.08 8.70
CA ASP A 9 10.59 18.23 9.61
C ASP A 9 10.16 16.96 8.87
N ASN A 10 10.39 15.79 9.48
CA ASN A 10 9.95 14.53 8.90
C ASN A 10 8.42 14.53 8.87
N ILE A 11 7.85 14.80 7.70
CA ILE A 11 6.41 14.78 7.39
C ILE A 11 5.97 13.39 6.95
N THR A 12 6.55 12.37 7.57
CA THR A 12 6.10 10.98 7.50
C THR A 12 5.94 10.41 8.90
N ASP A 13 5.06 9.43 9.03
CA ASP A 13 4.82 8.71 10.29
C ASP A 13 4.46 7.25 10.06
N VAL A 14 4.47 6.46 11.12
CA VAL A 14 4.03 5.07 11.15
C VAL A 14 3.04 4.83 12.28
N SER A 15 2.21 3.81 12.11
CA SER A 15 1.23 3.44 13.13
C SER A 15 1.06 1.92 13.16
N LEU A 16 1.25 1.34 14.35
CA LEU A 16 1.03 -0.07 14.62
C LEU A 16 0.65 -0.23 16.09
N PHE A 17 -0.55 -0.72 16.35
CA PHE A 17 -1.03 -0.99 17.70
C PHE A 17 -2.21 -1.97 17.69
N LEU A 18 -2.42 -2.63 18.82
CA LEU A 18 -3.50 -3.58 19.03
C LEU A 18 -4.80 -2.86 19.36
N ARG A 19 -5.95 -3.43 18.96
CA ARG A 19 -7.26 -2.93 19.36
C ARG A 19 -7.49 -2.95 20.87
N SER A 20 -6.96 -3.98 21.53
CA SER A 20 -7.03 -4.13 22.99
C SER A 20 -6.22 -3.09 23.76
N ASP A 21 -5.26 -2.42 23.13
CA ASP A 21 -4.38 -1.42 23.75
C ASP A 21 -4.06 -0.28 22.76
N TYR A 22 -5.10 0.44 22.33
CA TYR A 22 -5.00 1.47 21.27
C TYR A 22 -4.13 2.68 21.61
N LYS A 23 -3.66 2.78 22.87
CA LYS A 23 -2.77 3.85 23.33
C LYS A 23 -1.29 3.47 23.24
N LYS A 24 -0.99 2.20 22.99
CA LYS A 24 0.38 1.68 22.97
C LYS A 24 0.84 1.36 21.56
N TYR A 25 1.64 2.27 21.01
CA TYR A 25 2.30 2.09 19.73
C TYR A 25 3.42 1.05 19.84
N LEU A 26 3.48 0.16 18.86
CA LEU A 26 4.47 -0.91 18.73
C LEU A 26 5.39 -0.60 17.55
N SER A 27 6.62 -1.09 17.60
CA SER A 27 7.53 -1.12 16.45
C SER A 27 7.47 -2.45 15.69
N THR A 28 6.91 -3.49 16.31
CA THR A 28 6.83 -4.84 15.75
C THR A 28 5.60 -5.57 16.27
N ALA A 29 5.04 -6.46 15.44
CA ALA A 29 4.02 -7.42 15.82
C ALA A 29 4.22 -8.71 15.02
N SER A 30 4.05 -9.88 15.65
CA SER A 30 4.26 -11.17 14.99
C SER A 30 3.18 -12.18 15.34
N SER A 31 2.86 -13.09 14.43
CA SER A 31 1.94 -14.21 14.67
C SER A 31 2.32 -15.46 13.89
N LYS A 32 2.32 -16.60 14.60
CA LYS A 32 2.49 -17.94 14.02
C LYS A 32 1.31 -18.40 13.17
N SER A 33 0.12 -17.85 13.39
CA SER A 33 -1.03 -18.13 12.50
C SER A 33 -0.92 -17.37 11.17
N GLY A 34 0.00 -16.40 11.08
CA GLY A 34 0.02 -15.44 9.99
C GLY A 34 -1.03 -14.34 10.10
N ASP A 35 -2.00 -14.44 11.00
CA ASP A 35 -3.16 -13.55 11.02
C ASP A 35 -3.23 -12.75 12.34
N LEU A 36 -3.21 -11.42 12.20
CA LEU A 36 -3.51 -10.43 13.24
C LEU A 36 -4.49 -9.37 12.73
N PHE A 37 -5.20 -9.64 11.63
CA PHE A 37 -6.05 -8.67 10.94
C PHE A 37 -7.08 -8.05 11.88
N ASP A 38 -7.80 -8.86 12.66
CA ASP A 38 -8.79 -8.34 13.61
C ASP A 38 -8.17 -7.84 14.92
N ALA A 39 -6.95 -8.26 15.24
CA ALA A 39 -6.26 -7.87 16.46
C ALA A 39 -5.63 -6.46 16.35
N LEU A 40 -5.17 -6.08 15.15
CA LEU A 40 -4.56 -4.77 14.88
C LEU A 40 -5.62 -3.74 14.50
N TRP A 41 -5.45 -2.50 14.96
CA TRP A 41 -6.45 -1.45 14.74
C TRP A 41 -6.66 -1.12 13.27
N HIS A 42 -5.56 -0.90 12.53
CA HIS A 42 -5.63 -0.61 11.10
C HIS A 42 -5.80 -1.87 10.25
N HIS A 43 -6.02 -3.04 10.87
CA HIS A 43 -5.93 -4.36 10.22
C HIS A 43 -4.51 -4.76 9.72
N GLY A 44 -3.49 -4.03 10.16
CA GLY A 44 -2.10 -4.24 9.83
C GLY A 44 -1.21 -3.10 10.30
N PRO A 45 0.10 -3.10 9.97
CA PRO A 45 0.91 -1.88 10.05
C PRO A 45 0.39 -0.83 9.06
N ALA A 46 0.58 0.44 9.41
CA ALA A 46 0.30 1.58 8.55
C ALA A 46 1.48 2.56 8.51
N VAL A 47 1.62 3.25 7.39
CA VAL A 47 2.64 4.28 7.13
C VAL A 47 2.01 5.44 6.36
N GLU A 48 2.42 6.68 6.62
CA GLU A 48 1.87 7.85 5.95
C GLU A 48 2.92 8.91 5.59
N ASN A 49 2.71 9.60 4.47
CA ASN A 49 3.31 10.90 4.16
C ASN A 49 2.22 11.98 4.21
N GLU A 50 2.54 13.21 3.79
CA GLU A 50 1.55 14.28 3.79
C GLU A 50 0.38 14.06 2.82
N TRP A 51 0.49 13.20 1.80
CA TRP A 51 -0.57 13.05 0.79
C TRP A 51 -1.44 11.82 0.93
N MET A 52 -0.94 10.76 1.54
CA MET A 52 -1.67 9.51 1.70
C MET A 52 -1.17 8.70 2.88
N ALA A 53 -2.01 7.78 3.33
CA ALA A 53 -1.61 6.73 4.26
C ALA A 53 -1.91 5.36 3.64
N LEU A 54 -1.02 4.40 3.90
CA LEU A 54 -1.09 3.04 3.38
C LEU A 54 -1.07 2.06 4.55
N ARG A 55 -1.86 1.01 4.47
CA ARG A 55 -1.78 -0.16 5.36
C ARG A 55 -1.46 -1.40 4.56
N LEU A 56 -0.83 -2.37 5.22
CA LEU A 56 -0.59 -3.69 4.65
C LEU A 56 -1.33 -4.71 5.50
N TYR A 57 -2.32 -5.41 4.93
CA TYR A 57 -3.16 -6.33 5.70
C TYR A 57 -2.36 -7.47 6.32
N PHE A 58 -2.52 -7.65 7.63
CA PHE A 58 -1.89 -8.72 8.39
C PHE A 58 -2.75 -9.99 8.35
N ASN A 59 -3.00 -10.50 7.16
CA ASN A 59 -3.62 -11.80 6.88
C ASN A 59 -3.18 -12.31 5.51
N TYR A 60 -3.70 -13.45 5.09
CA TYR A 60 -3.36 -14.11 3.83
C TYR A 60 -3.46 -13.20 2.60
N LYS A 61 -4.29 -12.15 2.63
CA LYS A 61 -4.50 -11.26 1.48
C LYS A 61 -3.23 -10.49 1.12
N THR A 62 -2.50 -10.03 2.15
CA THR A 62 -1.29 -9.20 2.04
C THR A 62 -1.48 -8.01 1.07
N SER A 63 -2.69 -7.48 1.01
CA SER A 63 -3.07 -6.37 0.15
C SER A 63 -2.61 -5.04 0.74
N ILE A 64 -2.26 -4.10 -0.12
CA ILE A 64 -2.01 -2.71 0.29
C ILE A 64 -3.29 -1.91 0.06
N ASP A 65 -3.71 -1.19 1.09
CA ASP A 65 -4.92 -0.40 1.09
C ASP A 65 -4.60 1.08 1.34
N LEU A 66 -5.50 1.98 0.93
CA LEU A 66 -5.27 3.42 0.87
C LEU A 66 -6.27 4.18 1.75
N TYR A 67 -5.74 4.92 2.70
CA TYR A 67 -6.42 6.04 3.32
C TYR A 67 -6.11 7.31 2.52
N SER A 68 -7.14 7.83 1.83
CA SER A 68 -6.99 8.91 0.86
C SER A 68 -7.26 10.27 1.50
N LYS A 69 -6.27 11.16 1.44
CA LYS A 69 -6.32 12.48 2.09
C LYS A 69 -6.78 13.55 1.14
N SER A 70 -7.64 14.45 1.62
CA SER A 70 -8.14 15.59 0.86
C SER A 70 -7.23 16.83 0.98
N ARG A 71 -6.25 16.81 1.89
CA ARG A 71 -5.27 17.86 2.10
C ARG A 71 -3.91 17.30 2.53
N PRO A 72 -2.81 18.04 2.30
CA PRO A 72 -1.51 17.68 2.85
C PRO A 72 -1.49 17.70 4.39
N GLY A 73 -1.05 16.62 5.02
CA GLY A 73 -0.86 16.53 6.47
C GLY A 73 -0.69 15.10 6.98
N LEU A 74 -0.11 14.96 8.18
CA LEU A 74 -0.13 13.69 8.93
C LEU A 74 -1.47 13.56 9.64
N GLU A 75 -2.14 12.42 9.48
CA GLU A 75 -3.50 12.24 9.98
C GLU A 75 -3.70 10.96 10.81
N LEU A 76 -2.82 9.96 10.70
CA LEU A 76 -3.05 8.64 11.32
C LEU A 76 -3.06 8.69 12.85
N ARG A 77 -2.37 9.65 13.48
CA ARG A 77 -2.41 9.81 14.95
C ARG A 77 -3.77 10.23 15.48
N GLU A 78 -4.51 10.99 14.69
CA GLU A 78 -5.77 11.62 15.10
C GLU A 78 -7.00 10.84 14.60
N THR A 79 -6.86 10.19 13.44
CA THR A 79 -7.96 9.44 12.81
C THR A 79 -7.86 7.95 13.09
N CYS A 80 -6.67 7.44 13.40
CA CYS A 80 -6.43 6.02 13.54
C CYS A 80 -7.04 5.21 12.38
N TRP A 81 -6.85 5.69 11.14
CA TRP A 81 -7.43 5.16 9.89
C TRP A 81 -8.94 5.41 9.68
N TYR A 82 -9.75 5.52 10.74
CA TYR A 82 -11.20 5.63 10.65
C TYR A 82 -11.69 7.01 11.05
N THR A 83 -11.79 7.89 10.07
CA THR A 83 -12.24 9.27 10.23
C THR A 83 -13.72 9.34 10.62
N THR A 84 -14.08 10.21 11.58
CA THR A 84 -15.48 10.48 11.91
C THR A 84 -16.16 11.36 10.85
N PRO A 85 -17.49 11.36 10.73
CA PRO A 85 -18.19 12.25 9.80
C PRO A 85 -17.89 13.75 10.00
N GLU A 86 -17.61 14.17 11.24
CA GLU A 86 -17.22 15.55 11.54
C GLU A 86 -15.80 15.85 11.05
N GLN A 87 -14.85 14.95 11.28
CA GLN A 87 -13.51 15.09 10.74
C GLN A 87 -13.55 15.11 9.20
N GLU A 88 -14.31 14.22 8.56
CA GLU A 88 -14.41 14.17 7.11
C GLU A 88 -14.96 15.50 6.54
N LYS A 89 -16.00 16.08 7.16
CA LYS A 89 -16.52 17.42 6.83
C LYS A 89 -15.50 18.54 7.03
N ASN A 90 -14.60 18.38 7.99
CA ASN A 90 -13.51 19.31 8.27
C ASN A 90 -12.27 19.06 7.39
N GLY A 91 -12.40 18.28 6.31
CA GLY A 91 -11.36 18.08 5.30
C GLY A 91 -10.26 17.12 5.73
N TRP A 92 -10.56 16.16 6.60
CA TRP A 92 -9.69 15.00 6.83
C TRP A 92 -9.86 13.98 5.68
N GLY A 93 -8.89 13.09 5.53
CA GLY A 93 -9.02 11.92 4.66
C GLY A 93 -10.00 10.88 5.19
N ALA A 94 -10.19 9.79 4.45
CA ALA A 94 -10.97 8.64 4.89
C ALA A 94 -10.57 7.34 4.16
N ASP A 95 -11.10 6.22 4.66
CA ASP A 95 -11.00 4.88 4.07
C ASP A 95 -11.96 4.74 2.87
N TYR A 96 -11.69 5.48 1.79
CA TYR A 96 -12.47 5.42 0.56
C TYR A 96 -12.11 4.23 -0.33
N TYR A 97 -10.91 3.66 -0.15
CA TYR A 97 -10.39 2.62 -1.03
C TYR A 97 -10.84 1.24 -0.54
N ILE A 98 -11.22 0.39 -1.49
CA ILE A 98 -11.74 -0.96 -1.21
C ILE A 98 -10.89 -1.97 -1.98
N VAL A 99 -10.18 -2.82 -1.24
CA VAL A 99 -9.27 -3.82 -1.81
C VAL A 99 -9.94 -5.18 -2.08
N GLY A 100 -10.89 -5.62 -1.25
CA GLY A 100 -11.52 -6.94 -1.38
C GLY A 100 -10.51 -8.11 -1.32
N GLU A 101 -10.47 -8.94 -2.37
CA GLU A 101 -9.55 -10.08 -2.55
C GLU A 101 -8.39 -9.77 -3.52
N THR A 102 -8.24 -8.51 -3.93
CA THR A 102 -7.24 -8.08 -4.91
C THR A 102 -5.90 -7.76 -4.25
N VAL A 103 -4.86 -7.48 -5.03
CA VAL A 103 -3.58 -6.96 -4.50
C VAL A 103 -3.71 -5.56 -3.92
N GLY A 104 -4.82 -4.86 -4.18
CA GLY A 104 -5.02 -3.48 -3.73
C GLY A 104 -4.16 -2.50 -4.53
N LEU A 105 -3.57 -1.52 -3.83
CA LEU A 105 -2.65 -0.54 -4.38
C LEU A 105 -1.20 -1.04 -4.33
N GLY A 106 -0.84 -1.96 -5.22
CA GLY A 106 0.53 -2.46 -5.35
C GLY A 106 0.93 -3.56 -4.37
N GLY A 107 -0.02 -4.21 -3.70
CA GLY A 107 0.27 -5.38 -2.86
C GLY A 107 0.97 -6.51 -3.63
N VAL A 108 1.56 -7.44 -2.91
CA VAL A 108 2.50 -8.41 -3.48
C VAL A 108 2.04 -9.84 -3.21
N ARG A 109 2.10 -10.66 -4.25
CA ARG A 109 1.81 -12.10 -4.26
C ARG A 109 2.87 -12.84 -5.08
N LEU A 110 2.72 -14.16 -5.22
CA LEU A 110 3.59 -14.98 -6.07
C LEU A 110 2.84 -15.53 -7.28
N TRP A 111 3.57 -15.90 -8.33
CA TRP A 111 3.05 -16.58 -9.51
C TRP A 111 3.66 -17.98 -9.63
N ASP A 112 2.84 -19.03 -9.63
CA ASP A 112 3.32 -20.42 -9.74
C ASP A 112 3.56 -20.89 -11.19
N GLY A 113 3.35 -20.01 -12.18
CA GLY A 113 3.35 -20.34 -13.60
C GLY A 113 1.95 -20.35 -14.23
N GLN A 114 0.90 -20.52 -13.41
CA GLN A 114 -0.49 -20.65 -13.87
C GLN A 114 -1.48 -19.79 -13.08
N ASN A 115 -1.27 -19.62 -11.78
CA ASN A 115 -2.16 -18.97 -10.84
C ASN A 115 -1.40 -18.03 -9.90
N VAL A 116 -2.10 -16.99 -9.44
CA VAL A 116 -1.63 -16.15 -8.35
C VAL A 116 -1.69 -16.95 -7.05
N LYS A 117 -0.63 -16.87 -6.25
CA LYS A 117 -0.53 -17.47 -4.91
C LYS A 117 -0.40 -16.39 -3.87
N PHE A 118 -1.22 -16.48 -2.84
CA PHE A 118 -1.08 -15.67 -1.63
C PHE A 118 0.25 -15.98 -0.93
N LEU A 119 0.70 -15.07 -0.07
CA LEU A 119 1.85 -15.27 0.80
C LEU A 119 1.45 -16.10 2.03
N ASP A 120 0.79 -17.24 1.79
CA ASP A 120 0.09 -18.06 2.78
C ASP A 120 -0.01 -19.53 2.29
N PRO A 121 0.02 -20.54 3.18
CA PRO A 121 0.25 -20.46 4.63
C PRO A 121 1.67 -20.00 4.98
N VAL A 122 1.86 -19.56 6.22
CA VAL A 122 3.14 -19.14 6.78
C VAL A 122 3.44 -19.87 8.08
N THR A 123 4.71 -20.03 8.42
CA THR A 123 5.15 -20.50 9.75
C THR A 123 5.12 -19.37 10.77
N ASN A 124 5.33 -18.14 10.32
CA ASN A 124 5.18 -16.91 11.08
C ASN A 124 5.02 -15.72 10.12
N ARG A 125 4.30 -14.69 10.55
CA ARG A 125 4.27 -13.38 9.89
C ARG A 125 4.69 -12.32 10.88
N THR A 126 5.57 -11.42 10.47
CA THR A 126 6.09 -10.33 11.31
C THR A 126 5.93 -9.00 10.59
N ALA A 127 5.28 -8.04 11.23
CA ALA A 127 5.28 -6.66 10.82
C ALA A 127 6.32 -5.86 11.58
N VAL A 128 6.98 -4.93 10.90
CA VAL A 128 7.91 -3.95 11.49
C VAL A 128 7.56 -2.57 10.97
N VAL A 129 7.58 -1.56 11.82
CA VAL A 129 7.43 -0.16 11.42
C VAL A 129 8.57 0.69 11.94
N ASN A 130 9.02 1.65 11.14
CA ASN A 130 10.11 2.55 11.52
C ASN A 130 9.91 3.95 10.95
N ARG A 131 10.13 4.96 11.80
CA ARG A 131 10.17 6.37 11.42
C ARG A 131 11.62 6.85 11.37
N GLY A 132 12.09 7.17 10.18
CA GLY A 132 13.43 7.71 9.94
C GLY A 132 13.50 9.24 10.01
N LEU A 133 14.52 9.82 9.38
CA LEU A 133 14.74 11.27 9.35
C LEU A 133 13.96 11.99 8.24
N SER A 134 13.77 11.35 7.08
CA SER A 134 13.07 11.92 5.92
C SER A 134 12.17 10.92 5.21
N SER A 135 12.06 9.72 5.76
CA SER A 135 11.25 8.62 5.26
C SER A 135 10.80 7.76 6.42
N SER A 136 9.68 7.08 6.24
CA SER A 136 9.20 6.05 7.15
C SER A 136 8.80 4.83 6.36
N TYR A 137 8.83 3.66 6.98
CA TYR A 137 8.44 2.43 6.31
C TYR A 137 7.67 1.49 7.23
N MET A 138 6.88 0.64 6.58
CA MET A 138 6.37 -0.59 7.15
C MET A 138 6.91 -1.78 6.35
N GLU A 139 7.14 -2.88 7.04
CA GLU A 139 7.55 -4.16 6.48
C GLU A 139 6.60 -5.24 6.95
N MET A 140 6.43 -6.27 6.12
CA MET A 140 5.82 -7.52 6.50
C MET A 140 6.61 -8.68 5.94
N ILE A 141 7.11 -9.52 6.83
CA ILE A 141 7.86 -10.73 6.51
C ILE A 141 6.90 -11.90 6.67
N SER A 142 6.69 -12.66 5.60
CA SER A 142 5.91 -13.89 5.59
C SER A 142 6.87 -15.06 5.42
N GLU A 143 7.02 -15.86 6.47
CA GLU A 143 8.03 -16.91 6.59
C GLU A 143 7.44 -18.28 6.24
N GLY A 144 8.25 -19.15 5.64
CA GLY A 144 7.89 -20.55 5.42
C GLY A 144 6.85 -20.79 4.33
N ILE A 145 6.76 -19.92 3.31
CA ILE A 145 5.79 -20.07 2.22
C ILE A 145 6.26 -21.19 1.29
N LEU A 146 5.37 -22.14 0.97
CA LEU A 146 5.65 -23.18 -0.01
C LEU A 146 5.44 -22.65 -1.44
N TYR A 147 6.53 -22.51 -2.20
CA TYR A 147 6.53 -22.04 -3.59
C TYR A 147 7.29 -23.01 -4.48
N ASN A 148 6.60 -23.66 -5.43
CA ASN A 148 7.16 -24.66 -6.35
C ASN A 148 8.00 -25.74 -5.61
N ASP A 149 7.38 -26.36 -4.60
CA ASP A 149 7.97 -27.41 -3.75
C ASP A 149 9.20 -26.97 -2.93
N LYS A 150 9.42 -25.66 -2.80
CA LYS A 150 10.49 -25.08 -1.99
C LYS A 150 9.93 -24.07 -1.00
N GLU A 151 10.47 -24.08 0.19
CA GLU A 151 10.16 -23.07 1.19
C GLU A 151 10.86 -21.74 0.84
N THR A 152 10.14 -20.64 0.96
CA THR A 152 10.69 -19.29 0.81
C THR A 152 10.07 -18.31 1.78
N ASP A 153 10.86 -17.32 2.19
CA ASP A 153 10.40 -16.18 2.95
C ASP A 153 10.31 -14.96 2.03
N ILE A 154 9.20 -14.24 2.13
CA ILE A 154 8.94 -13.03 1.35
C ILE A 154 8.80 -11.84 2.31
N MET A 155 9.63 -10.81 2.11
CA MET A 155 9.47 -9.53 2.78
C MET A 155 8.88 -8.51 1.80
N VAL A 156 7.78 -7.87 2.18
CA VAL A 156 7.22 -6.71 1.50
C VAL A 156 7.52 -5.47 2.32
N ARG A 157 8.09 -4.43 1.72
CA ARG A 157 8.35 -3.13 2.34
C ARG A 157 7.60 -2.04 1.60
N VAL A 158 6.92 -1.17 2.34
CA VAL A 158 6.32 0.06 1.82
C VAL A 158 7.00 1.24 2.49
N THR A 159 7.65 2.09 1.70
CA THR A 159 8.38 3.28 2.18
C THR A 159 7.74 4.54 1.64
N VAL A 160 7.45 5.48 2.52
CA VAL A 160 6.99 6.83 2.16
C VAL A 160 8.08 7.85 2.46
N PHE A 161 8.10 8.95 1.72
CA PHE A 161 9.14 9.97 1.83
C PHE A 161 8.53 11.34 2.10
N SER A 162 9.19 12.13 2.95
CA SER A 162 8.85 13.53 3.14
C SER A 162 9.01 14.28 1.82
N GLY A 163 7.99 15.03 1.41
CA GLY A 163 8.11 15.83 0.19
C GLY A 163 7.92 15.03 -1.12
N LYS A 164 7.57 13.74 -1.08
CA LYS A 164 7.14 12.96 -2.26
C LYS A 164 5.78 12.31 -2.08
N ARG A 165 4.86 12.54 -3.03
CA ARG A 165 3.52 11.94 -3.02
C ARG A 165 3.57 10.43 -3.07
N ASP A 166 4.49 9.89 -3.84
CA ASP A 166 4.56 8.45 -4.09
C ASP A 166 5.21 7.70 -2.93
N ALA A 167 4.78 6.46 -2.75
CA ALA A 167 5.42 5.47 -1.90
C ALA A 167 6.14 4.43 -2.76
N MET A 168 7.26 3.91 -2.26
CA MET A 168 7.97 2.80 -2.88
C MET A 168 7.47 1.49 -2.27
N VAL A 169 7.13 0.52 -3.12
CA VAL A 169 6.79 -0.84 -2.73
C VAL A 169 7.88 -1.78 -3.21
N GLU A 170 8.48 -2.51 -2.28
CA GLU A 170 9.56 -3.45 -2.54
C GLU A 170 9.16 -4.84 -2.07
N ALA A 171 9.56 -5.87 -2.82
CA ALA A 171 9.43 -7.26 -2.41
C ALA A 171 10.78 -7.96 -2.51
N PHE A 172 11.10 -8.77 -1.51
CA PHE A 172 12.35 -9.49 -1.42
C PHE A 172 12.07 -10.98 -1.18
N ALA A 173 12.67 -11.84 -2.00
CA ALA A 173 12.80 -13.26 -1.66
C ALA A 173 14.06 -13.40 -0.81
N LEU A 174 13.89 -13.68 0.48
CA LEU A 174 15.00 -13.74 1.43
C LEU A 174 15.81 -15.04 1.29
N THR A 175 15.29 -16.02 0.54
CA THR A 175 16.03 -17.21 0.16
C THR A 175 16.90 -16.99 -1.08
N ASN A 176 17.78 -17.94 -1.39
CA ASN A 176 18.67 -17.87 -2.55
C ASN A 176 17.97 -18.17 -3.89
N SER A 177 16.75 -18.69 -3.87
CA SER A 177 16.01 -19.02 -5.10
C SER A 177 15.19 -17.82 -5.57
N PRO A 178 15.20 -17.49 -6.88
CA PRO A 178 14.30 -16.48 -7.41
C PRO A 178 12.85 -16.97 -7.36
N VAL A 179 11.94 -16.02 -7.25
CA VAL A 179 10.49 -16.23 -7.37
C VAL A 179 9.93 -15.32 -8.45
N GLN A 180 8.71 -15.57 -8.91
CA GLN A 180 7.98 -14.60 -9.71
C GLN A 180 6.98 -13.87 -8.82
N PHE A 181 7.18 -12.56 -8.70
CA PHE A 181 6.28 -11.68 -7.96
C PHE A 181 5.07 -11.32 -8.82
N VAL A 182 3.95 -11.10 -8.15
CA VAL A 182 2.74 -10.51 -8.70
C VAL A 182 2.46 -9.24 -7.92
N THR A 183 2.27 -8.13 -8.62
CA THR A 183 1.75 -6.88 -8.08
C THR A 183 0.68 -6.33 -9.02
N GLY A 184 0.11 -5.17 -8.75
CA GLY A 184 -0.94 -4.62 -9.59
C GLY A 184 -1.80 -3.57 -8.92
N LEU A 185 -2.87 -3.20 -9.61
CA LEU A 185 -3.85 -2.21 -9.17
C LEU A 185 -5.26 -2.74 -9.38
N ASN A 186 -6.10 -2.66 -8.35
CA ASN A 186 -7.51 -2.99 -8.50
C ASN A 186 -8.37 -1.82 -8.96
N TYR A 187 -9.53 -2.16 -9.47
CA TYR A 187 -10.57 -1.22 -9.89
C TYR A 187 -11.95 -1.81 -9.56
N HIS A 188 -12.98 -0.98 -9.70
CA HIS A 188 -14.38 -1.36 -9.51
C HIS A 188 -15.22 -0.92 -10.70
N ASP A 189 -16.45 -1.40 -10.78
CA ASP A 189 -17.39 -0.98 -11.82
C ASP A 189 -17.57 0.55 -11.81
N GLY A 190 -17.44 1.17 -12.98
CA GLY A 190 -17.57 2.63 -13.14
C GLY A 190 -16.31 3.43 -12.83
N VAL A 191 -15.22 2.79 -12.36
CA VAL A 191 -13.91 3.43 -12.19
C VAL A 191 -13.21 3.51 -13.56
N GLU A 192 -12.68 4.68 -13.91
CA GLU A 192 -11.85 4.85 -15.10
C GLU A 192 -10.50 4.15 -14.90
N VAL A 193 -10.03 3.43 -15.92
CA VAL A 193 -8.77 2.68 -15.88
C VAL A 193 -7.87 3.10 -17.03
N VAL A 194 -6.65 3.55 -16.72
CA VAL A 194 -5.64 3.97 -17.69
C VAL A 194 -4.42 3.07 -17.59
N GLN A 195 -3.98 2.56 -18.74
CA GLN A 195 -2.77 1.78 -18.87
C GLN A 195 -1.84 2.46 -19.88
N LYS A 196 -0.67 2.89 -19.43
CA LYS A 196 0.43 3.37 -20.28
C LYS A 196 1.68 2.53 -20.02
N LYS A 197 2.73 2.77 -20.80
CA LYS A 197 4.04 2.15 -20.54
C LYS A 197 4.52 2.52 -19.14
N GLY A 198 4.79 1.51 -18.32
CA GLY A 198 5.25 1.68 -16.95
C GLY A 198 4.23 2.29 -15.97
N LEU A 199 2.94 2.38 -16.33
CA LEU A 199 1.90 2.97 -15.49
C LEU A 199 0.55 2.26 -15.62
N ILE A 200 -0.06 1.93 -14.48
CA ILE A 200 -1.50 1.64 -14.37
C ILE A 200 -2.08 2.66 -13.41
N ALA A 201 -3.17 3.34 -13.79
CA ALA A 201 -3.85 4.29 -12.95
C ALA A 201 -5.37 4.09 -13.00
N THR A 202 -6.03 4.43 -11.91
CA THR A 202 -7.49 4.42 -11.78
C THR A 202 -8.00 5.74 -11.24
N TRP A 203 -9.24 6.09 -11.58
CA TRP A 203 -9.94 7.24 -11.02
C TRP A 203 -11.44 6.98 -10.93
N GLY A 204 -12.02 7.14 -9.76
CA GLY A 204 -13.47 7.00 -9.60
C GLY A 204 -13.88 6.75 -8.16
N VAL A 205 -15.17 6.44 -7.99
CA VAL A 205 -15.78 6.11 -6.69
C VAL A 205 -15.71 4.61 -6.47
N HIS A 206 -15.13 4.18 -5.36
CA HIS A 206 -15.23 2.79 -4.91
C HIS A 206 -16.58 2.55 -4.20
N PRO A 207 -17.05 1.30 -4.09
CA PRO A 207 -18.26 0.98 -3.33
C PRO A 207 -18.19 1.52 -1.89
N PRO A 208 -19.30 2.05 -1.33
CA PRO A 208 -19.30 2.58 0.03
C PRO A 208 -19.07 1.47 1.05
N ASP A 209 -18.28 1.78 2.09
CA ASP A 209 -18.03 0.89 3.23
C ASP A 209 -18.10 1.67 4.55
N ILE A 210 -17.03 2.40 4.89
CA ILE A 210 -16.90 3.13 6.16
C ILE A 210 -17.04 4.64 5.99
N ALA A 211 -16.56 5.21 4.88
CA ALA A 211 -16.60 6.66 4.63
C ALA A 211 -18.04 7.20 4.63
N ALA A 212 -18.25 8.40 5.18
CA ALA A 212 -19.60 8.94 5.36
C ALA A 212 -20.20 9.45 4.05
N GLU A 213 -19.37 9.93 3.13
CA GLU A 213 -19.78 10.44 1.83
C GLU A 213 -18.96 9.81 0.69
N PRO A 214 -19.59 9.46 -0.46
CA PRO A 214 -18.84 9.03 -1.63
C PRO A 214 -17.85 10.09 -2.09
N ASN A 215 -16.68 9.66 -2.52
CA ASN A 215 -15.65 10.54 -3.03
C ASN A 215 -14.83 9.82 -4.10
N GLU A 216 -14.51 10.53 -5.18
CA GLU A 216 -13.62 10.00 -6.20
C GLU A 216 -12.17 10.02 -5.70
N ILE A 217 -11.47 8.93 -5.95
CA ILE A 217 -10.06 8.76 -5.61
C ILE A 217 -9.29 8.30 -6.84
N GLY A 218 -8.06 8.82 -6.97
CA GLY A 218 -7.08 8.36 -7.92
C GLY A 218 -6.10 7.41 -7.26
N ALA A 219 -5.72 6.33 -7.94
CA ALA A 219 -4.67 5.43 -7.50
C ALA A 219 -3.78 5.05 -8.68
N ALA A 220 -2.49 4.84 -8.45
CA ALA A 220 -1.55 4.51 -9.52
C ALA A 220 -0.45 3.57 -9.06
N VAL A 221 -0.03 2.68 -9.96
CA VAL A 221 1.16 1.84 -9.85
C VAL A 221 2.10 2.16 -11.01
N MET A 222 3.31 2.60 -10.68
CA MET A 222 4.40 2.91 -11.61
C MET A 222 5.48 1.83 -11.51
N TYR A 223 5.99 1.39 -12.67
CA TYR A 223 6.88 0.23 -12.74
C TYR A 223 7.81 0.28 -13.97
N CYS A 224 8.92 -0.46 -13.91
CA CYS A 224 9.81 -0.65 -15.05
C CYS A 224 9.30 -1.80 -15.91
N GLU A 225 8.99 -1.57 -17.20
CA GLU A 225 8.45 -2.62 -18.08
C GLU A 225 9.39 -3.84 -18.19
N ASP A 226 10.71 -3.62 -18.12
CA ASP A 226 11.71 -4.67 -18.23
C ASP A 226 11.69 -5.64 -17.03
N ASP A 227 11.04 -5.31 -15.92
CA ASP A 227 10.95 -6.21 -14.77
C ASP A 227 9.81 -7.23 -14.90
N PHE A 228 8.88 -7.01 -15.84
CA PHE A 228 7.63 -7.79 -15.97
C PHE A 228 7.53 -8.51 -17.32
N ILE A 229 7.09 -9.77 -17.28
CA ILE A 229 6.93 -10.60 -18.48
C ILE A 229 5.49 -10.69 -18.95
N MET A 230 4.54 -10.37 -18.08
CA MET A 230 3.12 -10.52 -18.36
C MET A 230 2.31 -9.50 -17.58
N LYS A 231 1.29 -8.98 -18.24
CA LYS A 231 0.23 -8.18 -17.65
C LYS A 231 -1.09 -8.91 -17.87
N LYS A 232 -1.91 -9.03 -16.83
CA LYS A 232 -3.18 -9.75 -16.86
C LYS A 232 -4.27 -8.91 -16.22
N ASP A 233 -5.36 -8.69 -16.94
CA ASP A 233 -6.59 -8.17 -16.37
C ASP A 233 -7.49 -9.36 -15.99
N ASP A 234 -7.94 -9.43 -14.74
CA ASP A 234 -8.83 -10.50 -14.26
C ASP A 234 -10.29 -10.04 -14.06
N GLY A 235 -10.62 -8.82 -14.52
CA GLY A 235 -11.95 -8.22 -14.37
C GLY A 235 -12.15 -7.46 -13.05
N LYS A 236 -11.17 -7.49 -12.14
CA LYS A 236 -11.19 -6.75 -10.85
C LYS A 236 -9.89 -5.98 -10.60
N GLN A 237 -8.81 -6.40 -11.24
CA GLN A 237 -7.49 -5.82 -11.09
C GLN A 237 -6.64 -6.07 -12.33
N ILE A 238 -5.69 -5.17 -12.54
CA ILE A 238 -4.62 -5.36 -13.51
C ILE A 238 -3.39 -5.84 -12.74
N LEU A 239 -2.98 -7.07 -13.04
CA LEU A 239 -1.84 -7.74 -12.46
C LEU A 239 -0.61 -7.62 -13.36
N LEU A 240 0.54 -7.47 -12.73
CA LEU A 240 1.87 -7.46 -13.33
C LEU A 240 2.65 -8.64 -12.76
N ILE A 241 3.13 -9.52 -13.63
CA ILE A 241 3.88 -10.73 -13.27
C ILE A 241 5.35 -10.53 -13.64
N SER A 242 6.22 -10.59 -12.65
CA SER A 242 7.65 -10.29 -12.82
C SER A 242 8.39 -11.41 -13.57
N LYS A 243 9.56 -11.06 -14.11
CA LYS A 243 10.63 -12.06 -14.37
C LYS A 243 10.97 -12.78 -13.06
N PRO A 244 11.48 -14.03 -13.10
CA PRO A 244 12.07 -14.65 -11.92
C PRO A 244 13.15 -13.75 -11.32
N ALA A 245 12.97 -13.31 -10.08
CA ALA A 245 13.84 -12.37 -9.40
C ALA A 245 13.85 -12.63 -7.89
N ARG A 246 14.84 -12.06 -7.21
CA ARG A 246 14.87 -12.02 -5.73
C ARG A 246 14.43 -10.67 -5.16
N TYR A 247 14.20 -9.71 -6.06
CA TYR A 247 13.83 -8.34 -5.73
C TYR A 247 12.89 -7.81 -6.81
N MET A 248 11.80 -7.18 -6.39
CA MET A 248 10.89 -6.42 -7.24
C MET A 248 10.65 -5.06 -6.59
N LYS A 249 10.56 -4.01 -7.40
CA LYS A 249 10.24 -2.66 -6.95
C LYS A 249 9.20 -2.03 -7.86
N THR A 250 8.20 -1.41 -7.25
CA THR A 250 7.25 -0.51 -7.89
C THR A 250 7.12 0.77 -7.07
N SER A 251 6.43 1.76 -7.60
CA SER A 251 5.99 2.93 -6.84
C SER A 251 4.49 3.07 -6.94
N VAL A 252 3.86 3.58 -5.90
CA VAL A 252 2.42 3.80 -5.85
C VAL A 252 2.11 5.24 -5.47
N SER A 253 1.02 5.77 -6.02
CA SER A 253 0.56 7.12 -5.76
C SER A 253 -0.95 7.16 -5.61
N SER A 254 -1.46 8.22 -5.01
CA SER A 254 -2.89 8.47 -4.97
C SER A 254 -3.24 9.95 -4.99
N ALA A 255 -4.50 10.22 -5.31
CA ALA A 255 -5.07 11.55 -5.26
C ALA A 255 -6.52 11.48 -4.78
N ASN A 256 -7.03 12.62 -4.33
CA ASN A 256 -8.39 12.73 -3.85
C ASN A 256 -9.13 13.84 -4.62
N ALA A 257 -10.37 13.60 -5.02
CA ALA A 257 -11.17 14.59 -5.77
C ALA A 257 -11.46 15.89 -4.99
N ARG A 258 -11.27 15.88 -3.66
CA ARG A 258 -11.36 17.08 -2.83
C ARG A 258 -10.08 17.94 -2.87
N GLU A 259 -9.00 17.47 -3.50
CA GLU A 259 -7.78 18.26 -3.72
C GLU A 259 -7.95 19.23 -4.91
N PRO A 260 -8.06 20.56 -4.70
CA PRO A 260 -8.49 21.49 -5.76
C PRO A 260 -7.60 21.53 -7.01
N LYS A 261 -6.32 21.13 -6.87
CA LYS A 261 -5.32 21.16 -7.95
C LYS A 261 -5.21 19.85 -8.72
N ILE A 262 -5.69 18.73 -8.19
CA ILE A 262 -5.46 17.38 -8.75
C ILE A 262 -6.77 16.64 -9.09
N ASN A 263 -7.91 17.11 -8.58
CA ASN A 263 -9.28 16.55 -8.63
C ASN A 263 -9.91 16.01 -9.94
N THR A 264 -9.13 15.54 -10.90
CA THR A 264 -9.56 14.86 -12.12
C THR A 264 -8.46 13.87 -12.53
N LEU A 265 -8.81 12.78 -13.20
CA LEU A 265 -7.85 11.82 -13.77
C LEU A 265 -6.72 12.51 -14.56
N ASP A 266 -7.04 13.43 -15.48
CA ASP A 266 -6.06 14.15 -16.30
C ASP A 266 -5.03 14.98 -15.51
N ARG A 267 -5.45 15.55 -14.37
CA ARG A 267 -4.55 16.31 -13.49
C ARG A 267 -3.70 15.36 -12.66
N PHE A 268 -4.26 14.24 -12.21
CA PHE A 268 -3.52 13.19 -11.52
C PHE A 268 -2.46 12.56 -12.41
N LEU A 269 -2.80 12.18 -13.65
CA LEU A 269 -1.84 11.64 -14.62
C LEU A 269 -0.70 12.63 -14.90
N ARG A 270 -1.00 13.93 -15.07
CA ARG A 270 0.03 14.96 -15.25
C ARG A 270 0.94 15.14 -14.05
N LEU A 271 0.49 14.80 -12.84
CA LEU A 271 1.29 14.89 -11.63
C LEU A 271 2.31 13.75 -11.55
N ILE A 272 1.90 12.53 -11.90
CA ILE A 272 2.73 11.32 -11.79
C ILE A 272 3.61 11.07 -13.03
N ASP A 273 3.29 11.70 -14.17
CA ASP A 273 4.11 11.65 -15.39
C ASP A 273 5.31 12.65 -15.35
N GLN A 274 5.52 13.41 -14.25
CA GLN A 274 6.62 14.39 -14.07
C GLN A 274 7.86 13.78 -13.40
#